data_AF-D4Z8S8-F1
#
_entry.id   AF-D4Z8S8-F1
#
_cell.length_a   1.000
_cell.length_b   1.000
_cell.length_c   1.000
_cell.angle_alpha   90.00
_cell.angle_beta   90.00
_cell.angle_gamma   90.00
#
_symmetry.space_group_name_H-M   'P 1'
#
loop_
_entity.id
_entity.type
_entity.pdbx_description
1 polymer ?
#
loop_
_entity_poly.entity_id
_entity_poly.type
_entity_poly.pdbx_seq_one_letter_code
_entity_poly.pdbx_strand_id
1 'polypeptide(L)'
;MQLQVQPAADLRALLDRNPVIGEPRRGPRRFWTTREEKLLGEHYPAGGVEACLLHLPGRTATAIYNHAATLGLQAPSTQKHDFRRQRWTSSDHIDAVIRRAYQRTPAKGDIDALAVAVGRPRWWVTKRASKLGLVTPRFKEPAWTDAERDVVHDNFHRSAKTIQRMLKRLGFVRTETAITVMGKRMGATREDPHHVTAHGLATLMGVDAKTVSGWIARGLLKARRRGTERTAAQGGDQHWIHLRDVRGFIIDNAAVVDIRKVDKFWFIDLLAHSHN
;
A
#
# COMPACT_ATOMS: atom_id res chain seq x y z
N MET A 1 -31.16 -14.90 39.43
CA MET A 1 -32.13 -14.71 38.33
C MET A 1 -31.37 -14.80 37.02
N GLN A 2 -31.31 -15.98 36.42
CA GLN A 2 -30.57 -16.23 35.18
C GLN A 2 -31.31 -15.57 34.01
N LEU A 3 -30.68 -14.59 33.36
CA LEU A 3 -31.16 -14.01 32.11
C LEU A 3 -31.04 -15.08 31.01
N GLN A 4 -32.14 -15.79 30.76
CA GLN A 4 -32.27 -16.67 29.60
C GLN A 4 -32.23 -15.82 28.33
N VAL A 5 -31.07 -15.80 27.67
CA VAL A 5 -30.93 -15.23 26.33
C VAL A 5 -31.48 -16.25 25.34
N GLN A 6 -32.68 -16.00 24.82
CA GLN A 6 -33.32 -16.83 23.81
C GLN A 6 -32.47 -16.91 22.52
N PRO A 7 -32.31 -18.10 21.90
CA PRO A 7 -31.60 -18.27 20.63
C PRO A 7 -32.36 -17.54 19.51
N ALA A 8 -31.63 -16.88 18.59
CA ALA A 8 -32.24 -16.15 17.48
C ALA A 8 -32.88 -17.14 16.49
N ALA A 9 -34.14 -16.90 16.12
CA ALA A 9 -34.97 -17.82 15.35
C ALA A 9 -34.58 -17.97 13.86
N ASP A 10 -33.75 -17.06 13.32
CA ASP A 10 -33.31 -17.13 11.92
C ASP A 10 -32.03 -16.32 11.66
N LEU A 11 -31.30 -16.66 10.59
CA LEU A 11 -30.05 -16.00 10.19
C LEU A 11 -30.22 -14.48 9.98
N ARG A 12 -31.39 -14.05 9.48
CA ARG A 12 -31.75 -12.63 9.33
C ARG A 12 -31.87 -11.89 10.66
N ALA A 13 -32.52 -12.50 11.67
CA ALA A 13 -32.65 -11.92 13.01
C ALA A 13 -31.32 -11.86 13.78
N LEU A 14 -30.36 -12.71 13.42
CA LEU A 14 -29.00 -12.70 13.95
C LEU A 14 -28.13 -11.61 13.30
N LEU A 15 -28.36 -11.31 12.01
CA LEU A 15 -27.71 -10.21 11.28
C LEU A 15 -28.23 -8.83 11.71
N ASP A 16 -29.51 -8.69 12.05
CA ASP A 16 -30.11 -7.43 12.55
C ASP A 16 -29.60 -7.04 13.95
N ARG A 17 -29.04 -7.99 14.71
CA ARG A 17 -28.37 -7.73 16.00
C ARG A 17 -26.92 -7.24 15.83
N ASN A 18 -26.41 -7.15 14.59
CA ASN A 18 -25.05 -6.71 14.30
C ASN A 18 -25.04 -5.27 13.73
N PRO A 19 -24.73 -4.25 14.54
CA PRO A 19 -24.87 -2.85 14.14
C PRO A 19 -23.82 -2.35 13.14
N VAL A 20 -22.97 -3.21 12.56
CA VAL A 20 -21.70 -2.73 11.96
C VAL A 20 -21.21 -3.49 10.71
N ILE A 21 -22.09 -4.17 9.96
CA ILE A 21 -21.71 -4.76 8.66
C ILE A 21 -21.28 -3.64 7.70
N GLY A 22 -19.99 -3.63 7.34
CA GLY A 22 -19.45 -2.76 6.29
C GLY A 22 -18.72 -1.49 6.74
N GLU A 23 -18.67 -1.15 8.04
CA GLU A 23 -17.95 0.05 8.49
C GLU A 23 -16.42 -0.16 8.63
N PRO A 24 -15.60 0.87 8.34
CA PRO A 24 -14.16 0.82 8.53
C PRO A 24 -13.79 0.75 10.03
N ARG A 25 -12.77 -0.07 10.35
CA ARG A 25 -12.28 -0.28 11.71
C ARG A 25 -11.56 0.96 12.25
N ARG A 26 -12.20 1.71 13.15
CA ARG A 26 -11.61 2.84 13.89
C ARG A 26 -11.73 2.64 15.40
N GLY A 27 -10.76 3.16 16.17
CA GLY A 27 -10.82 3.22 17.63
C GLY A 27 -10.69 1.85 18.34
N PRO A 28 -11.37 1.64 19.50
CA PRO A 28 -11.28 0.42 20.32
C PRO A 28 -11.59 -0.88 19.57
N ARG A 29 -12.30 -0.79 18.43
CA ARG A 29 -12.60 -1.88 17.48
C ARG A 29 -11.34 -2.48 16.82
N ARG A 30 -10.16 -1.86 17.01
CA ARG A 30 -8.86 -2.39 16.58
C ARG A 30 -8.36 -3.52 17.49
N PHE A 31 -8.73 -3.50 18.77
CA PHE A 31 -8.23 -4.42 19.79
C PHE A 31 -9.22 -5.55 20.02
N TRP A 32 -8.72 -6.74 20.35
CA TRP A 32 -9.55 -7.86 20.78
C TRP A 32 -9.96 -7.64 22.23
N THR A 33 -11.26 -7.73 22.49
CA THR A 33 -11.80 -7.65 23.85
C THR A 33 -11.76 -9.02 24.52
N THR A 34 -11.68 -9.05 25.85
CA THR A 34 -11.73 -10.30 26.63
C THR A 34 -12.98 -11.14 26.32
N ARG A 35 -14.12 -10.48 25.99
CA ARG A 35 -15.34 -11.16 25.54
C ARG A 35 -15.16 -11.85 24.19
N GLU A 36 -14.54 -11.17 23.23
CA GLU A 36 -14.28 -11.76 21.90
C GLU A 36 -13.25 -12.90 21.97
N GLU A 37 -12.23 -12.79 22.83
CA GLU A 37 -11.25 -13.87 23.05
C GLU A 37 -11.89 -15.10 23.69
N LYS A 38 -12.81 -14.89 24.64
CA LYS A 38 -13.60 -15.98 25.24
C LYS A 38 -14.45 -16.69 24.19
N LEU A 39 -15.19 -15.94 23.38
CA LEU A 39 -15.99 -16.49 22.28
C LEU A 39 -15.11 -17.20 21.24
N LEU A 40 -13.91 -16.67 20.95
CA LEU A 40 -12.95 -17.32 20.06
C LEU A 40 -12.46 -18.65 20.66
N GLY A 41 -12.15 -18.69 21.95
CA GLY A 41 -11.75 -19.92 22.66
C GLY A 41 -12.84 -20.99 22.68
N GLU A 42 -14.10 -20.60 22.81
CA GLU A 42 -15.26 -21.52 22.84
C GLU A 42 -15.62 -22.07 21.46
N HIS A 43 -15.63 -21.22 20.43
CA HIS A 43 -16.17 -21.58 19.11
C HIS A 43 -15.11 -22.00 18.08
N TYR A 44 -13.86 -21.52 18.21
CA TYR A 44 -12.81 -21.83 17.23
C TYR A 44 -12.42 -23.32 17.22
N PRO A 45 -12.29 -24.01 18.37
CA PRO A 45 -12.01 -25.45 18.40
C PRO A 45 -13.17 -26.33 17.93
N ALA A 46 -14.39 -25.80 17.86
CA ALA A 46 -15.60 -26.54 17.46
C ALA A 46 -15.89 -26.46 15.95
N GLY A 47 -15.53 -25.37 15.28
CA GLY A 47 -15.80 -25.21 13.84
C GLY A 47 -14.93 -24.17 13.13
N GLY A 48 -13.78 -23.83 13.72
CA GLY A 48 -12.81 -22.91 13.14
C GLY A 48 -13.37 -21.51 12.90
N VAL A 49 -12.95 -20.90 11.79
CA VAL A 49 -13.30 -19.53 11.45
C VAL A 49 -14.79 -19.37 11.16
N GLU A 50 -15.43 -20.37 10.54
CA GLU A 50 -16.85 -20.31 10.16
C GLU A 50 -17.76 -20.27 11.38
N ALA A 51 -17.50 -21.11 12.39
CA ALA A 51 -18.23 -21.07 13.66
C ALA A 51 -18.06 -19.73 14.38
N CYS A 52 -16.85 -19.16 14.35
CA CYS A 52 -16.57 -17.88 15.02
C CYS A 52 -17.22 -16.68 14.32
N LEU A 53 -17.44 -16.73 13.00
CA LEU A 53 -18.07 -15.62 12.26
C LEU A 53 -19.53 -15.39 12.69
N LEU A 54 -20.22 -16.44 13.16
CA LEU A 54 -21.58 -16.34 13.69
C LEU A 54 -21.62 -15.58 15.03
N HIS A 55 -20.55 -15.65 15.81
CA HIS A 55 -20.48 -15.07 17.17
C HIS A 55 -19.63 -13.81 17.26
N LEU A 56 -18.84 -13.49 16.22
CA LEU A 56 -17.98 -12.30 16.13
C LEU A 56 -18.35 -11.42 14.93
N PRO A 57 -19.59 -10.90 14.89
CA PRO A 57 -20.06 -10.15 13.75
C PRO A 57 -19.36 -8.78 13.74
N GLY A 58 -18.51 -8.54 12.73
CA GLY A 58 -17.58 -7.38 12.63
C GLY A 58 -16.09 -7.76 12.55
N ARG A 59 -15.73 -9.00 12.90
CA ARG A 59 -14.39 -9.55 12.65
C ARG A 59 -14.38 -10.25 11.30
N THR A 60 -13.33 -9.97 10.50
CA THR A 60 -13.11 -10.66 9.22
C THR A 60 -12.55 -12.04 9.49
N ALA A 61 -12.83 -13.01 8.61
CA ALA A 61 -12.28 -14.36 8.67
C ALA A 61 -10.76 -14.39 8.95
N THR A 62 -9.99 -13.55 8.24
CA THR A 62 -8.54 -13.42 8.43
C THR A 62 -8.15 -12.89 9.81
N ALA A 63 -8.95 -11.99 10.40
CA ALA A 63 -8.66 -11.44 11.72
C ALA A 63 -8.88 -12.50 12.81
N ILE A 64 -9.98 -13.25 12.70
CA ILE A 64 -10.31 -14.39 13.58
C ILE A 64 -9.20 -15.44 13.51
N TYR A 65 -8.81 -15.85 12.30
CA TYR A 65 -7.73 -16.82 12.09
C TYR A 65 -6.40 -16.35 12.71
N ASN A 66 -5.98 -15.13 12.42
CA ASN A 66 -4.71 -14.60 12.93
C ASN A 66 -4.70 -14.49 14.46
N HIS A 67 -5.81 -14.03 15.07
CA HIS A 67 -5.90 -13.92 16.52
C HIS A 67 -5.97 -15.28 17.21
N ALA A 68 -6.71 -16.22 16.63
CA ALA A 68 -6.75 -17.59 17.11
C ALA A 68 -5.36 -18.24 17.07
N ALA A 69 -4.58 -17.97 16.01
CA ALA A 69 -3.18 -18.40 15.92
C ALA A 69 -2.30 -17.75 17.00
N THR A 70 -2.51 -16.46 17.33
CA THR A 70 -1.83 -15.79 18.45
C THR A 70 -2.19 -16.41 19.81
N LEU A 71 -3.44 -16.83 19.99
CA LEU A 71 -3.91 -17.52 21.19
C LEU A 71 -3.61 -19.03 21.20
N GLY A 72 -2.95 -19.56 20.16
CA GLY A 72 -2.62 -20.99 20.03
C GLY A 72 -3.83 -21.91 19.79
N LEU A 73 -5.02 -21.36 19.54
CA LEU A 73 -6.25 -22.13 19.33
C LEU A 73 -6.16 -22.90 18.02
N GLN A 74 -6.52 -24.19 18.07
CA GLN A 74 -6.57 -25.07 16.91
C GLN A 74 -8.02 -25.25 16.50
N ALA A 75 -8.32 -25.05 15.23
CA ALA A 75 -9.60 -25.45 14.66
C ALA A 75 -9.69 -26.99 14.69
N PRO A 76 -10.89 -27.58 14.76
CA PRO A 76 -11.00 -29.02 14.56
C PRO A 76 -10.43 -29.29 13.17
N SER A 77 -9.82 -30.46 12.99
CA SER A 77 -9.38 -30.90 11.68
C SER A 77 -10.63 -31.11 10.81
N THR A 78 -11.26 -30.03 10.32
CA THR A 78 -12.00 -30.02 9.06
C THR A 78 -11.07 -30.76 8.16
N GLN A 79 -11.45 -31.98 7.72
CA GLN A 79 -10.60 -32.85 6.91
C GLN A 79 -9.83 -31.92 6.01
N LYS A 80 -8.54 -31.67 6.34
CA LYS A 80 -7.75 -30.73 5.56
C LYS A 80 -7.95 -31.31 4.21
N HIS A 81 -8.64 -30.60 3.30
CA HIS A 81 -8.78 -31.12 1.96
C HIS A 81 -7.38 -31.54 1.65
N ASP A 82 -7.21 -32.85 1.51
CA ASP A 82 -5.92 -33.43 1.31
C ASP A 82 -5.67 -33.13 -0.17
N PHE A 83 -5.63 -31.83 -0.51
CA PHE A 83 -4.50 -31.22 -1.16
C PHE A 83 -3.23 -31.66 -0.41
N ARG A 84 -2.98 -32.98 -0.28
CA ARG A 84 -1.66 -33.58 -0.42
C ARG A 84 -1.09 -32.76 -1.52
N ARG A 85 -0.14 -31.88 -1.18
CA ARG A 85 0.48 -30.98 -2.14
C ARG A 85 0.82 -31.86 -3.32
N GLN A 86 0.02 -31.78 -4.40
CA GLN A 86 0.00 -32.86 -5.38
C GLN A 86 1.43 -32.98 -5.84
N ARG A 87 2.04 -34.14 -5.57
CA ARG A 87 3.48 -34.28 -5.74
C ARG A 87 3.71 -34.46 -7.22
N TRP A 88 3.89 -33.35 -7.92
CA TRP A 88 4.14 -33.32 -9.34
C TRP A 88 5.48 -33.99 -9.64
N THR A 89 5.41 -35.18 -10.24
CA THR A 89 6.57 -35.92 -10.73
C THR A 89 7.03 -35.36 -12.07
N SER A 90 8.34 -35.35 -12.27
CA SER A 90 8.97 -35.11 -13.58
C SER A 90 9.16 -36.43 -14.31
N SER A 91 8.98 -36.43 -15.63
CA SER A 91 9.38 -37.50 -16.53
C SER A 91 10.22 -36.93 -17.66
N ASP A 92 11.02 -37.76 -18.32
CA ASP A 92 11.90 -37.31 -19.41
C ASP A 92 11.12 -36.74 -20.59
N HIS A 93 9.94 -37.30 -20.88
CA HIS A 93 9.02 -36.75 -21.88
C HIS A 93 8.58 -35.32 -21.53
N ILE A 94 8.18 -35.08 -20.28
CA ILE A 94 7.78 -33.75 -19.81
C ILE A 94 8.96 -32.78 -19.94
N ASP A 95 10.15 -33.19 -19.52
CA ASP A 95 11.34 -32.35 -19.62
C ASP A 95 11.72 -32.08 -21.08
N ALA A 96 11.56 -33.03 -21.99
CA ALA A 96 11.80 -32.83 -23.42
C ALA A 96 10.84 -31.79 -24.02
N VAL A 97 9.56 -31.84 -23.66
CA VAL A 97 8.56 -30.83 -24.08
C VAL A 97 8.91 -29.45 -23.52
N ILE A 98 9.32 -29.37 -22.24
CA ILE A 98 9.77 -28.12 -21.63
C ILE A 98 11.03 -27.59 -22.34
N ARG A 99 12.04 -28.43 -22.58
CA ARG A 99 13.25 -28.03 -23.32
C ARG A 99 12.92 -27.49 -24.70
N ARG A 100 12.04 -28.18 -25.45
CA ARG A 100 11.59 -27.74 -26.77
C ARG A 100 10.91 -26.38 -26.73
N ALA A 101 10.05 -26.14 -25.74
CA ALA A 101 9.37 -24.86 -25.59
C ALA A 101 10.34 -23.70 -25.30
N TYR A 102 11.45 -23.97 -24.59
CA TYR A 102 12.48 -23.00 -24.25
C TYR A 102 13.63 -22.90 -25.29
N GLN A 103 13.59 -23.65 -26.40
CA GLN A 103 14.53 -23.45 -27.52
C GLN A 103 14.38 -22.05 -28.15
N ARG A 104 13.17 -21.49 -28.11
CA ARG A 104 12.90 -20.09 -28.40
C ARG A 104 12.54 -19.36 -27.11
N THR A 105 12.76 -18.05 -27.07
CA THR A 105 12.28 -17.22 -25.97
C THR A 105 10.74 -17.29 -25.93
N PRO A 106 10.13 -17.83 -24.85
CA PRO A 106 8.68 -18.00 -24.77
C PRO A 106 7.98 -16.65 -24.75
N ALA A 107 6.93 -16.48 -25.55
CA ALA A 107 6.09 -15.29 -25.57
C ALA A 107 5.09 -15.30 -24.39
N LYS A 108 4.39 -14.17 -24.20
CA LYS A 108 3.31 -14.08 -23.21
C LYS A 108 2.22 -15.12 -23.54
N GLY A 109 1.89 -15.97 -22.57
CA GLY A 109 0.89 -17.03 -22.71
C GLY A 109 1.45 -18.40 -23.14
N ASP A 110 2.65 -18.46 -23.74
CA ASP A 110 3.25 -19.73 -24.19
C ASP A 110 3.47 -20.70 -23.03
N ILE A 111 3.89 -20.19 -21.87
CA ILE A 111 4.09 -21.01 -20.66
C ILE A 111 2.76 -21.50 -20.08
N ASP A 112 1.67 -20.75 -20.28
CA ASP A 112 0.35 -21.17 -19.82
C ASP A 112 -0.21 -22.27 -20.73
N ALA A 113 -0.03 -22.15 -22.05
CA ALA A 113 -0.33 -23.23 -22.99
C ALA A 113 0.51 -24.48 -22.72
N LEU A 114 1.80 -24.32 -22.44
CA LEU A 114 2.70 -25.41 -22.05
C LEU A 114 2.24 -26.08 -20.75
N ALA A 115 1.83 -25.31 -19.76
CA ALA A 115 1.30 -25.82 -18.49
C ALA A 115 0.05 -26.69 -18.72
N VAL A 116 -0.86 -26.26 -19.58
CA VAL A 116 -2.04 -27.04 -19.98
C VAL A 116 -1.63 -28.32 -20.72
N ALA A 117 -0.74 -28.23 -21.72
CA ALA A 117 -0.31 -29.37 -22.53
C ALA A 117 0.41 -30.46 -21.71
N VAL A 118 1.17 -30.06 -20.70
CA VAL A 118 1.91 -30.97 -19.81
C VAL A 118 1.04 -31.46 -18.64
N GLY A 119 -0.14 -30.86 -18.44
CA GLY A 119 -1.02 -31.15 -17.30
C GLY A 119 -0.35 -30.81 -15.97
N ARG A 120 0.35 -29.67 -15.91
CA ARG A 120 1.08 -29.21 -14.72
C ARG A 120 0.82 -27.73 -14.46
N PRO A 121 0.76 -27.27 -13.20
CA PRO A 121 0.61 -25.85 -12.91
C PRO A 121 1.77 -25.02 -13.48
N ARG A 122 1.46 -23.81 -13.95
CA ARG A 122 2.43 -22.85 -14.50
C ARG A 122 3.68 -22.68 -13.61
N TRP A 123 3.48 -22.49 -12.30
CA TRP A 123 4.58 -22.32 -11.35
C TRP A 123 5.52 -23.53 -11.30
N TRP A 124 4.99 -24.75 -11.48
CA TRP A 124 5.78 -25.98 -11.46
C TRP A 124 6.62 -26.09 -12.72
N VAL A 125 6.04 -25.79 -13.87
CA VAL A 125 6.76 -25.77 -15.17
C VAL A 125 7.88 -24.74 -15.14
N THR A 126 7.63 -23.52 -14.66
CA THR A 126 8.68 -22.49 -14.52
C THR A 126 9.78 -22.96 -13.57
N LYS A 127 9.42 -23.54 -12.42
CA LYS A 127 10.39 -24.08 -11.46
C LYS A 127 11.21 -25.23 -12.05
N ARG A 128 10.58 -26.11 -12.85
CA ARG A 128 11.26 -27.21 -13.53
C ARG A 128 12.21 -26.69 -14.60
N ALA A 129 11.80 -25.70 -15.41
CA ALA A 129 12.64 -25.06 -16.40
C ALA A 129 13.88 -24.40 -15.76
N SER A 130 13.73 -23.72 -14.62
CA SER A 130 14.87 -23.21 -13.85
C SER A 130 15.80 -24.33 -13.36
N LYS A 131 15.25 -25.45 -12.87
CA LYS A 131 16.05 -26.62 -12.45
C LYS A 131 16.78 -27.29 -13.61
N LEU A 132 16.20 -27.27 -14.81
CA LEU A 132 16.83 -27.75 -16.05
C LEU A 132 17.86 -26.76 -16.63
N GLY A 133 18.07 -25.59 -16.01
CA GLY A 133 19.00 -24.58 -16.50
C GLY A 133 18.50 -23.79 -17.72
N LEU A 134 17.20 -23.90 -18.06
CA LEU A 134 16.60 -23.24 -19.22
C LEU A 134 16.25 -21.76 -18.97
N VAL A 135 16.30 -21.34 -17.70
CA VAL A 135 16.01 -19.97 -17.28
C VAL A 135 17.22 -19.44 -16.53
N THR A 136 17.72 -18.28 -16.95
CA THR A 136 18.80 -17.58 -16.24
C THR A 136 18.36 -17.28 -14.80
N PRO A 137 19.13 -17.72 -13.79
CA PRO A 137 18.82 -17.40 -12.40
C PRO A 137 18.72 -15.89 -12.19
N ARG A 138 17.71 -15.46 -11.45
CA ARG A 138 17.65 -14.06 -10.99
C ARG A 138 18.71 -13.87 -9.92
N PHE A 139 19.78 -13.15 -10.23
CA PHE A 139 20.74 -12.71 -9.22
C PHE A 139 20.11 -11.66 -8.32
N LYS A 140 20.33 -11.80 -7.01
CA LYS A 140 19.88 -10.81 -6.02
C LYS A 140 20.69 -9.54 -6.23
N GLU A 141 20.02 -8.39 -6.22
CA GLU A 141 20.71 -7.11 -6.27
C GLU A 141 21.69 -6.98 -5.08
N PRO A 142 22.84 -6.30 -5.27
CA PRO A 142 23.77 -6.01 -4.18
C PRO A 142 23.07 -5.33 -2.99
N ALA A 143 23.63 -5.48 -1.78
CA ALA A 143 23.16 -4.74 -0.62
C ALA A 143 23.21 -3.22 -0.88
N TRP A 144 22.33 -2.47 -0.21
CA TRP A 144 22.33 -1.02 -0.32
C TRP A 144 23.55 -0.45 0.42
N THR A 145 24.27 0.46 -0.22
CA THR A 145 25.36 1.22 0.42
C THR A 145 24.79 2.42 1.20
N ASP A 146 25.58 3.01 2.10
CA ASP A 146 25.20 4.25 2.80
C ASP A 146 24.98 5.40 1.80
N ALA A 147 25.89 5.58 0.84
CA ALA A 147 25.75 6.61 -0.19
C ALA A 147 24.45 6.48 -1.01
N GLU A 148 24.02 5.25 -1.33
CA GLU A 148 22.73 5.04 -2.01
C GLU A 148 21.55 5.40 -1.10
N ARG A 149 21.64 5.10 0.21
CA ARG A 149 20.60 5.43 1.18
C ARG A 149 20.45 6.94 1.33
N ASP A 150 21.55 7.67 1.46
CA ASP A 150 21.55 9.13 1.63
C ASP A 150 20.89 9.80 0.44
N VAL A 151 21.26 9.39 -0.78
CA VAL A 151 20.65 9.91 -2.02
C VAL A 151 19.15 9.67 -2.04
N VAL A 152 18.69 8.47 -1.64
CA VAL A 152 17.26 8.15 -1.59
C VAL A 152 16.55 8.96 -0.51
N HIS A 153 17.14 9.09 0.67
CA HIS A 153 16.58 9.81 1.82
C HIS A 153 16.37 11.29 1.49
N ASP A 154 17.43 11.98 1.08
CA ASP A 154 17.42 13.43 0.88
C ASP A 154 16.55 13.86 -0.30
N ASN A 155 16.37 12.96 -1.27
CA ASN A 155 15.62 13.23 -2.49
C ASN A 155 14.24 12.56 -2.52
N PHE A 156 13.76 11.98 -1.42
CA PHE A 156 12.51 11.20 -1.41
C PHE A 156 11.24 12.03 -1.70
N HIS A 157 11.33 13.36 -1.57
CA HIS A 157 10.32 14.32 -2.03
C HIS A 157 10.11 14.31 -3.56
N ARG A 158 11.11 13.83 -4.32
CA ARG A 158 11.08 13.72 -5.79
C ARG A 158 10.46 12.39 -6.24
N SER A 159 10.17 12.28 -7.54
CA SER A 159 9.69 11.02 -8.12
C SER A 159 10.78 9.94 -8.11
N ALA A 160 10.40 8.67 -7.94
CA ALA A 160 11.32 7.54 -7.94
C ALA A 160 12.17 7.47 -9.22
N LYS A 161 11.57 7.78 -10.38
CA LYS A 161 12.26 7.94 -11.68
C LYS A 161 13.35 9.02 -11.67
N THR A 162 13.19 10.09 -10.90
CA THR A 162 14.20 11.15 -10.77
C THR A 162 15.34 10.70 -9.88
N ILE A 163 15.02 10.09 -8.73
CA ILE A 163 16.01 9.50 -7.82
C ILE A 163 16.80 8.39 -8.54
N GLN A 164 16.14 7.59 -9.38
CA GLN A 164 16.79 6.57 -10.19
C GLN A 164 17.82 7.19 -11.16
N ARG A 165 17.49 8.30 -11.80
CA ARG A 165 18.45 9.02 -12.67
C ARG A 165 19.63 9.59 -11.87
N MET A 166 19.40 10.05 -10.64
CA MET A 166 20.46 10.52 -9.73
C MET A 166 21.39 9.37 -9.34
N LEU A 167 20.83 8.24 -8.88
CA LEU A 167 21.58 7.03 -8.57
C LEU A 167 22.40 6.54 -9.78
N LYS A 168 21.77 6.51 -10.97
CA LYS A 168 22.45 6.12 -12.21
C LYS A 168 23.64 7.02 -12.55
N ARG A 169 23.52 8.34 -12.32
CA ARG A 169 24.62 9.30 -12.52
C ARG A 169 25.79 9.03 -11.58
N LEU A 170 25.50 8.54 -10.38
CA LEU A 170 26.50 8.13 -9.38
C LEU A 170 27.02 6.70 -9.59
N GLY A 171 26.62 6.02 -10.68
CA GLY A 171 27.04 4.65 -11.00
C GLY A 171 26.20 3.55 -10.35
N PHE A 172 25.16 3.90 -9.60
CA PHE A 172 24.28 2.94 -8.93
C PHE A 172 23.07 2.56 -9.81
N VAL A 173 22.79 1.27 -9.94
CA VAL A 173 21.66 0.76 -10.73
C VAL A 173 20.61 0.16 -9.80
N ARG A 174 19.52 0.91 -9.58
CA ARG A 174 18.38 0.49 -8.76
C ARG A 174 17.06 0.65 -9.51
N THR A 175 16.10 -0.22 -9.23
CA THR A 175 14.74 -0.11 -9.79
C THR A 175 13.92 0.94 -9.03
N GLU A 176 12.93 1.55 -9.70
CA GLU A 176 12.04 2.53 -9.06
C GLU A 176 11.28 1.95 -7.85
N THR A 177 10.91 0.66 -7.94
CA THR A 177 10.29 -0.09 -6.84
C THR A 177 11.26 -0.24 -5.67
N ALA A 178 12.52 -0.60 -5.92
CA ALA A 178 13.53 -0.74 -4.87
C ALA A 178 13.78 0.59 -4.14
N ILE A 179 13.87 1.70 -4.88
CA ILE A 179 14.01 3.06 -4.32
C ILE A 179 12.80 3.40 -3.44
N THR A 180 11.59 3.13 -3.92
CA THR A 180 10.36 3.41 -3.16
C THR A 180 10.28 2.60 -1.88
N VAL A 181 10.63 1.31 -1.93
CA VAL A 181 10.67 0.44 -0.75
C VAL A 181 11.75 0.89 0.23
N MET A 182 12.92 1.26 -0.27
CA MET A 182 14.03 1.72 0.56
C MET A 182 13.67 3.01 1.30
N GLY A 183 13.19 4.04 0.59
CA GLY A 183 12.78 5.30 1.25
C GLY A 183 11.68 5.10 2.29
N LYS A 184 10.69 4.23 2.02
CA LYS A 184 9.66 3.87 3.03
C LYS A 184 10.26 3.20 4.27
N ARG A 185 11.25 2.30 4.10
CA ARG A 185 11.91 1.62 5.23
C ARG A 185 12.74 2.55 6.08
N MET A 186 13.32 3.58 5.47
CA MET A 186 14.10 4.61 6.16
C MET A 186 13.23 5.71 6.78
N GLY A 187 11.91 5.67 6.58
CA GLY A 187 11.01 6.73 7.06
C GLY A 187 11.20 8.06 6.32
N ALA A 188 11.80 8.05 5.12
CA ALA A 188 12.04 9.28 4.36
C ALA A 188 10.72 9.95 3.99
N THR A 189 10.68 11.27 4.09
CA THR A 189 9.46 12.07 3.89
C THR A 189 9.28 12.43 2.41
N ARG A 190 8.03 12.40 1.94
CA ARG A 190 7.69 12.79 0.55
C ARG A 190 7.34 14.27 0.39
N GLU A 191 7.35 15.00 1.49
CA GLU A 191 7.07 16.43 1.56
C GLU A 191 8.30 17.18 1.06
N ASP A 192 8.08 18.15 0.17
CA ASP A 192 9.14 18.98 -0.36
C ASP A 192 9.36 20.16 0.59
N PRO A 193 10.59 20.37 1.11
CA PRO A 193 10.85 21.47 2.05
C PRO A 193 10.59 22.87 1.47
N HIS A 194 10.64 23.03 0.15
CA HIS A 194 10.59 24.34 -0.51
C HIS A 194 9.31 24.58 -1.30
N HIS A 195 8.49 23.54 -1.48
CA HIS A 195 7.30 23.62 -2.32
C HIS A 195 6.06 23.08 -1.62
N VAL A 196 4.96 23.80 -1.78
CA VAL A 196 3.65 23.40 -1.30
C VAL A 196 2.70 23.21 -2.46
N THR A 197 1.75 22.28 -2.28
CA THR A 197 0.63 22.14 -3.22
C THR A 197 -0.42 23.20 -2.93
N ALA A 198 -1.29 23.51 -3.90
CA ALA A 198 -2.39 24.46 -3.65
C ALA A 198 -3.31 24.03 -2.50
N HIS A 199 -3.53 22.72 -2.32
CA HIS A 199 -4.34 22.20 -1.21
C HIS A 199 -3.58 22.26 0.14
N GLY A 200 -2.28 21.97 0.12
CA GLY A 200 -1.42 22.15 1.30
C GLY A 200 -1.37 23.61 1.73
N LEU A 201 -1.16 24.53 0.79
CA LEU A 201 -1.20 25.97 1.05
C LEU A 201 -2.57 26.42 1.56
N ALA A 202 -3.67 25.92 0.99
CA ALA A 202 -5.02 26.25 1.46
C ALA A 202 -5.23 25.86 2.93
N THR A 203 -4.73 24.67 3.32
CA THR A 203 -4.76 24.18 4.70
C THR A 203 -3.96 25.10 5.62
N LEU A 204 -2.72 25.44 5.23
CA LEU A 204 -1.84 26.33 5.99
C LEU A 204 -2.39 27.76 6.12
N MET A 205 -3.10 28.24 5.09
CA MET A 205 -3.70 29.57 5.04
C MET A 205 -5.10 29.62 5.69
N GLY A 206 -5.68 28.49 6.07
CA GLY A 206 -7.04 28.40 6.60
C GLY A 206 -8.12 28.83 5.61
N VAL A 207 -7.93 28.55 4.31
CA VAL A 207 -8.85 28.91 3.22
C VAL A 207 -9.24 27.69 2.38
N ASP A 208 -10.23 27.84 1.50
CA ASP A 208 -10.59 26.80 0.53
C ASP A 208 -9.58 26.70 -0.62
N ALA A 209 -9.37 25.49 -1.16
CA ALA A 209 -8.44 25.26 -2.26
C ALA A 209 -8.81 26.01 -3.56
N LYS A 210 -10.10 26.33 -3.76
CA LYS A 210 -10.55 27.19 -4.87
C LYS A 210 -10.06 28.62 -4.71
N THR A 211 -9.94 29.13 -3.49
CA THR A 211 -9.41 30.48 -3.23
C THR A 211 -7.96 30.57 -3.68
N VAL A 212 -7.13 29.59 -3.30
CA VAL A 212 -5.73 29.50 -3.76
C VAL A 212 -5.65 29.36 -5.28
N SER A 213 -6.49 28.49 -5.87
CA SER A 213 -6.56 28.34 -7.33
C SER A 213 -6.96 29.65 -8.02
N GLY A 214 -7.84 30.44 -7.40
CA GLY A 214 -8.23 31.77 -7.87
C GLY A 214 -7.13 32.82 -7.74
N TRP A 215 -6.26 32.75 -6.74
CA TRP A 215 -5.06 33.61 -6.66
C TRP A 215 -4.08 33.30 -7.79
N ILE A 216 -3.88 32.01 -8.09
CA ILE A 216 -3.04 31.56 -9.20
C ILE A 216 -3.63 32.00 -10.54
N ALA A 217 -4.94 31.80 -10.76
CA ALA A 217 -5.62 32.18 -12.00
C ALA A 217 -5.58 33.69 -12.27
N ARG A 218 -5.61 34.52 -11.22
CA ARG A 218 -5.48 35.98 -11.30
C ARG A 218 -4.03 36.47 -11.41
N GLY A 219 -3.05 35.57 -11.38
CA GLY A 219 -1.63 35.92 -11.46
C GLY A 219 -1.06 36.52 -10.18
N LEU A 220 -1.79 36.51 -9.06
CA LEU A 220 -1.33 37.03 -7.77
C LEU A 220 -0.30 36.10 -7.13
N LEU A 221 -0.49 34.78 -7.31
CA LEU A 221 0.41 33.76 -6.77
C LEU A 221 1.05 32.97 -7.91
N LYS A 222 2.39 33.02 -7.99
CA LYS A 222 3.14 32.26 -8.98
C LYS A 222 3.15 30.78 -8.62
N ALA A 223 2.71 29.94 -9.54
CA ALA A 223 2.70 28.49 -9.38
C ALA A 223 3.08 27.80 -10.68
N ARG A 224 3.78 26.67 -10.57
CA ARG A 224 4.04 25.77 -11.69
C ARG A 224 3.14 24.53 -11.59
N ARG A 225 3.10 23.73 -12.64
CA ARG A 225 2.49 22.40 -12.62
C ARG A 225 3.54 21.36 -12.20
N ARG A 226 3.21 20.47 -11.26
CA ARG A 226 4.14 19.48 -10.70
C ARG A 226 4.61 18.46 -11.74
N GLY A 227 3.87 18.29 -12.83
CA GLY A 227 4.15 17.27 -13.85
C GLY A 227 3.82 15.87 -13.35
N THR A 228 2.78 15.73 -12.52
CA THR A 228 2.27 14.40 -12.17
C THR A 228 1.51 13.81 -13.34
N GLU A 229 1.71 12.53 -13.64
CA GLU A 229 0.95 11.78 -14.66
C GLU A 229 -0.49 11.48 -14.21
N ARG A 230 -1.08 12.33 -13.34
CA ARG A 230 -2.43 12.17 -12.82
C ARG A 230 -3.45 12.50 -13.91
N THR A 231 -4.45 11.64 -14.05
CA THR A 231 -5.54 11.86 -15.01
C THR A 231 -6.55 12.87 -14.48
N ALA A 232 -7.41 13.40 -15.37
CA ALA A 232 -8.48 14.32 -14.98
C ALA A 232 -9.41 13.72 -13.90
N ALA A 233 -9.69 12.41 -13.98
CA ALA A 233 -10.47 11.68 -12.98
C ALA A 233 -9.79 11.63 -11.59
N GLN A 234 -8.47 11.83 -11.53
CA GLN A 234 -7.70 11.89 -10.29
C GLN A 234 -7.51 13.33 -9.78
N GLY A 235 -8.28 14.29 -10.28
CA GLY A 235 -8.18 15.70 -9.91
C GLY A 235 -7.11 16.48 -10.68
N GLY A 236 -6.57 15.92 -11.76
CA GLY A 236 -5.57 16.57 -12.61
C GLY A 236 -4.22 16.80 -11.94
N ASP A 237 -3.36 17.56 -12.62
CA ASP A 237 -2.01 17.85 -12.13
C ASP A 237 -2.02 18.92 -11.03
N GLN A 238 -1.20 18.69 -10.00
CA GLN A 238 -1.13 19.53 -8.83
C GLN A 238 -0.34 20.81 -9.11
N HIS A 239 -0.79 21.93 -8.54
CA HIS A 239 0.03 23.15 -8.48
C HIS A 239 1.23 22.90 -7.56
N TRP A 240 2.36 23.45 -7.97
CA TRP A 240 3.66 23.37 -7.32
C TRP A 240 4.14 24.79 -7.07
N ILE A 241 4.01 25.23 -5.81
CA ILE A 241 4.15 26.63 -5.42
C ILE A 241 5.40 26.74 -4.54
N HIS A 242 6.36 27.57 -4.94
CA HIS A 242 7.57 27.75 -4.16
C HIS A 242 7.28 28.62 -2.93
N LEU A 243 7.81 28.28 -1.75
CA LEU A 243 7.57 29.03 -0.51
C LEU A 243 7.99 30.50 -0.62
N ARG A 244 9.07 30.81 -1.35
CA ARG A 244 9.46 32.18 -1.73
C ARG A 244 8.33 32.96 -2.43
N ASP A 245 7.63 32.34 -3.38
CA ASP A 245 6.53 33.01 -4.09
C ASP A 245 5.30 33.18 -3.19
N VAL A 246 5.05 32.23 -2.29
CA VAL A 246 4.01 32.36 -1.24
C VAL A 246 4.33 33.53 -0.32
N ARG A 247 5.58 33.64 0.14
CA ARG A 247 6.03 34.74 0.98
C ARG A 247 5.86 36.09 0.28
N GLY A 248 6.33 36.20 -0.97
CA GLY A 248 6.15 37.42 -1.77
C GLY A 248 4.68 37.79 -1.92
N PHE A 249 3.83 36.81 -2.25
CA PHE A 249 2.39 37.01 -2.33
C PHE A 249 1.78 37.55 -1.03
N ILE A 250 2.12 36.99 0.13
CA ILE A 250 1.57 37.44 1.42
C ILE A 250 2.03 38.87 1.75
N ILE A 251 3.30 39.19 1.49
CA ILE A 251 3.84 40.54 1.71
C ILE A 251 3.13 41.57 0.81
N ASP A 252 3.00 41.26 -0.49
CA ASP A 252 2.43 42.17 -1.48
C ASP A 252 0.89 42.28 -1.39
N ASN A 253 0.23 41.27 -0.81
CA ASN A 253 -1.23 41.16 -0.78
C ASN A 253 -1.77 40.93 0.64
N ALA A 254 -1.18 41.57 1.65
CA ALA A 254 -1.56 41.41 3.06
C ALA A 254 -3.06 41.66 3.33
N ALA A 255 -3.68 42.58 2.58
CA ALA A 255 -5.12 42.86 2.69
C ALA A 255 -6.03 41.72 2.19
N VAL A 256 -5.52 40.87 1.29
CA VAL A 256 -6.27 39.74 0.72
C VAL A 256 -6.16 38.50 1.61
N VAL A 257 -5.17 38.46 2.49
CA VAL A 257 -4.84 37.32 3.35
C VAL A 257 -5.39 37.54 4.76
N ASP A 258 -6.30 36.68 5.21
CA ASP A 258 -6.77 36.69 6.61
C ASP A 258 -5.75 36.00 7.52
N ILE A 259 -4.78 36.78 8.01
CA ILE A 259 -3.68 36.31 8.87
C ILE A 259 -4.19 35.55 10.12
N ARG A 260 -5.41 35.86 10.59
CA ARG A 260 -6.00 35.21 11.77
C ARG A 260 -6.30 33.72 11.57
N LYS A 261 -6.46 33.29 10.31
CA LYS A 261 -6.77 31.90 9.93
C LYS A 261 -5.54 31.10 9.56
N VAL A 262 -4.41 31.77 9.31
CA VAL A 262 -3.16 31.13 8.92
C VAL A 262 -2.58 30.37 10.10
N ASP A 263 -1.99 29.20 9.83
CA ASP A 263 -1.21 28.45 10.82
C ASP A 263 -0.06 29.34 11.34
N LYS A 264 -0.10 29.62 12.64
CA LYS A 264 0.77 30.61 13.27
C LYS A 264 2.23 30.21 13.24
N PHE A 265 2.53 28.93 13.44
CA PHE A 265 3.91 28.44 13.51
C PHE A 265 4.52 28.41 12.11
N TRP A 266 3.79 27.87 11.14
CA TRP A 266 4.22 27.89 9.75
C TRP A 266 4.39 29.31 9.21
N PHE A 267 3.50 30.23 9.58
CA PHE A 267 3.59 31.63 9.14
C PHE A 267 4.85 32.32 9.67
N ILE A 268 5.18 32.09 10.95
CA ILE A 268 6.42 32.58 11.55
C ILE A 268 7.62 31.97 10.82
N ASP A 269 7.63 30.66 10.60
CA ASP A 269 8.73 29.98 9.91
C ASP A 269 8.93 30.49 8.49
N LEU A 270 7.85 30.71 7.74
CA LEU A 270 7.86 31.23 6.38
C LEU A 270 8.47 32.64 6.29
N LEU A 271 8.16 33.51 7.27
CA LEU A 271 8.65 34.88 7.29
C LEU A 271 10.07 34.99 7.86
N ALA A 272 10.41 34.18 8.85
CA ALA A 272 11.69 34.20 9.54
C ALA A 272 12.80 33.52 8.73
N HIS A 273 12.52 32.41 8.04
CA HIS A 273 13.52 31.71 7.25
C HIS A 273 13.56 32.29 5.83
N SER A 274 14.58 33.11 5.54
CA SER A 274 14.94 33.43 4.16
C SER A 274 15.56 32.18 3.52
N HIS A 275 14.73 31.28 3.00
CA HIS A 275 15.19 30.32 2.01
C HIS A 275 15.53 31.12 0.74
N ASN A 276 16.79 31.53 0.67
CA ASN A 276 17.39 32.28 -0.45
C ASN A 276 17.50 31.37 -1.68
#